data_AF-A0A0D0BFE8-F1
#
_entry.id   AF-A0A0D0BFE8-F1
#
_cell.length_a   1.000
_cell.length_b   1.000
_cell.length_c   1.000
_cell.angle_alpha   90.00
_cell.angle_beta   90.00
_cell.angle_gamma   90.00
#
_symmetry.space_group_name_H-M   'P 1'
#
loop_
_entity.id
_entity.type
_entity.pdbx_description
1 polymer ?
#
loop_
_entity_poly.entity_id
_entity_poly.type
_entity_poly.pdbx_seq_one_letter_code
_entity_poly.pdbx_strand_id
1 'polypeptide(L)'
;MLNLALNSTLLALTMDSVISLLKSPVVAPFAYPIHLCLFSTFATYILSILTSNVSQVDRLWTFLPTIYTAYFALTPYWSKAEAPWAAEDGSLLRWIPLNPYVPAALDAQLPHSLTGEVAHSPRALMLLTLVTIWMFRLSYNTYRRGLFSLTDEDYRWAVLRKQLPVWFFQVVNLTFIAATQNVLLMGLGWPAYLAVTDGNKAVQAPTGLYALTTADFFLAWWALGILLVEFTSDNQQFVYQTYKYAFQDAYKKSKSDEEAHNQAISAAKAVAWPMASPSPSSLLASSQPVSEWTLTSIHLSPASARRGFLTSGLWRFSRHPNFACEQTFWWLMCSIPAFAELGPDVFKLKPFPSSPPFISLDTLRSLFGSSYAFAPCLALTILFVSSTAYTEDITRSKYTVAYEAYRKRVSMFGNVPLLGLIPAIIGGCAIKLPGTVFLPALIALRMGGGGMIENVGRGVLEAVNAKALWFWLTTKETKKKEVEKLVWGES
;
A
#
# COMPACT_ATOMS: atom_id res chain seq x y z
N MET A 1 -12.56 -18.12 48.65
CA MET A 1 -11.10 -17.90 48.55
C MET A 1 -10.43 -18.66 47.39
N LEU A 2 -10.97 -19.79 46.90
CA LEU A 2 -10.36 -20.54 45.79
C LEU A 2 -10.51 -19.89 44.38
N ASN A 3 -11.50 -19.01 44.18
CA ASN A 3 -11.75 -18.33 42.88
C ASN A 3 -10.87 -17.09 42.61
N LEU A 4 -10.19 -16.54 43.62
CA LEU A 4 -9.26 -15.41 43.44
C LEU A 4 -7.84 -15.86 43.09
N ALA A 5 -7.43 -17.06 43.53
CA ALA A 5 -6.10 -17.60 43.29
C ALA A 5 -5.91 -18.19 41.88
N LEU A 6 -6.98 -18.71 41.26
CA LEU A 6 -6.96 -19.23 39.88
C LEU A 6 -6.89 -18.11 38.83
N ASN A 7 -7.50 -16.95 39.10
CA ASN A 7 -7.38 -15.79 38.22
C ASN A 7 -5.99 -15.16 38.28
N SER A 8 -5.34 -15.09 39.44
CA SER A 8 -3.98 -14.55 39.55
C SER A 8 -2.91 -15.47 38.95
N THR A 9 -3.08 -16.80 39.00
CA THR A 9 -2.12 -17.74 38.38
C THR A 9 -2.29 -17.87 36.86
N LEU A 10 -3.52 -17.80 36.32
CA LEU A 10 -3.73 -17.77 34.86
C LEU A 10 -3.27 -16.43 34.24
N LEU A 11 -3.46 -15.31 34.97
CA LEU A 11 -2.91 -14.00 34.58
C LEU A 11 -1.38 -13.95 34.74
N ALA A 12 -0.81 -14.58 35.77
CA ALA A 12 0.65 -14.68 35.96
C ALA A 12 1.31 -15.55 34.87
N LEU A 13 0.69 -16.69 34.52
CA LEU A 13 1.14 -17.55 33.41
C LEU A 13 1.07 -16.85 32.04
N THR A 14 0.24 -15.82 31.89
CA THR A 14 0.20 -14.99 30.67
C THR A 14 1.18 -13.82 30.72
N MET A 15 1.33 -13.14 31.86
CA MET A 15 2.29 -12.04 32.01
C MET A 15 3.75 -12.51 31.96
N ASP A 16 4.09 -13.62 32.62
CA ASP A 16 5.45 -14.17 32.58
C ASP A 16 5.80 -14.69 31.18
N SER A 17 4.83 -15.30 30.47
CA SER A 17 5.00 -15.71 29.07
C SER A 17 5.15 -14.51 28.13
N VAL A 18 4.40 -13.43 28.34
CA VAL A 18 4.52 -12.18 27.58
C VAL A 18 5.86 -11.51 27.86
N ILE A 19 6.27 -11.43 29.13
CA ILE A 19 7.58 -10.90 29.53
C ILE A 19 8.71 -11.76 28.94
N SER A 20 8.57 -13.09 28.93
CA SER A 20 9.51 -14.01 28.30
C SER A 20 9.59 -13.80 26.79
N LEU A 21 8.45 -13.62 26.11
CA LEU A 21 8.39 -13.29 24.69
C LEU A 21 9.06 -11.94 24.40
N LEU A 22 8.78 -10.90 25.20
CA LEU A 22 9.38 -9.57 25.07
C LEU A 22 10.90 -9.59 25.31
N LYS A 23 11.38 -10.48 26.17
CA LYS A 23 12.81 -10.71 26.43
C LYS A 23 13.46 -11.63 25.40
N SER A 24 12.70 -12.25 24.49
CA SER A 24 13.27 -13.14 23.49
C SER A 24 14.24 -12.38 22.56
N PRO A 25 15.32 -13.01 22.08
CA PRO A 25 16.31 -12.35 21.22
C PRO A 25 15.72 -11.85 19.89
N VAL A 26 14.54 -12.36 19.50
CA VAL A 26 13.81 -11.95 18.30
C VAL A 26 13.01 -10.67 18.54
N VAL A 27 12.44 -10.50 19.72
CA VAL A 27 11.51 -9.39 20.04
C VAL A 27 12.22 -8.25 20.78
N ALA A 28 13.25 -8.56 21.57
CA ALA A 28 14.00 -7.58 22.37
C ALA A 28 14.60 -6.42 21.54
N PRO A 29 15.09 -6.61 20.29
CA PRO A 29 15.54 -5.48 19.47
C PRO A 29 14.43 -4.47 19.13
N PHE A 30 13.17 -4.90 19.18
CA PHE A 30 11.98 -4.12 18.86
C PHE A 30 11.28 -3.56 20.10
N ALA A 31 11.92 -3.61 21.27
CA ALA A 31 11.31 -3.17 22.53
C ALA A 31 10.69 -1.76 22.46
N TYR A 32 11.42 -0.76 21.95
CA TYR A 32 10.88 0.59 21.79
C TYR A 32 9.78 0.68 20.70
N PRO A 33 9.96 0.16 19.47
CA PRO A 33 8.89 0.12 18.48
C PRO A 33 7.60 -0.55 18.99
N ILE A 34 7.71 -1.66 19.71
CA ILE A 34 6.56 -2.36 20.31
C ILE A 34 5.90 -1.49 21.37
N HIS A 35 6.66 -0.80 22.21
CA HIS A 35 6.13 0.14 23.18
C HIS A 35 5.33 1.26 22.50
N LEU A 36 5.89 1.89 21.46
CA LEU A 36 5.19 2.90 20.67
C LEU A 36 3.92 2.34 20.01
N CYS A 37 3.97 1.12 19.50
CA CYS A 37 2.84 0.44 18.88
C CYS A 37 1.71 0.16 19.89
N LEU A 38 2.04 -0.35 21.08
CA LEU A 38 1.08 -0.62 22.14
C LEU A 38 0.46 0.68 22.67
N PHE A 39 1.28 1.72 22.89
CA PHE A 39 0.81 3.03 23.29
C PHE A 39 -0.15 3.61 22.26
N SER A 40 0.24 3.60 20.97
CA SER A 40 -0.58 4.13 19.88
C SER A 40 -1.88 3.33 19.71
N THR A 41 -1.84 2.01 19.87
CA THR A 41 -3.02 1.13 19.87
C THR A 41 -3.98 1.52 21.00
N PHE A 42 -3.46 1.64 22.23
CA PHE A 42 -4.27 2.03 23.39
C PHE A 42 -4.86 3.44 23.21
N ALA A 43 -4.04 4.42 22.82
CA ALA A 43 -4.47 5.80 22.61
C ALA A 43 -5.54 5.91 21.53
N THR A 44 -5.34 5.28 20.37
CA THR A 44 -6.32 5.30 19.26
C THR A 44 -7.61 4.58 19.64
N TYR A 45 -7.54 3.46 20.36
CA TYR A 45 -8.73 2.77 20.85
C TYR A 45 -9.53 3.60 21.85
N ILE A 46 -8.89 4.17 22.88
CA ILE A 46 -9.56 5.02 23.87
C ILE A 46 -10.18 6.25 23.20
N LEU A 47 -9.41 6.95 22.35
CA LEU A 47 -9.94 8.08 21.59
C LEU A 47 -11.11 7.68 20.71
N SER A 48 -11.08 6.49 20.10
CA SER A 48 -12.19 6.04 19.25
C SER A 48 -13.51 5.88 20.00
N ILE A 49 -13.46 5.46 21.26
CA ILE A 49 -14.63 5.36 22.14
C ILE A 49 -15.10 6.76 22.53
N LEU A 50 -14.17 7.59 23.01
CA LEU A 50 -14.49 8.94 23.51
C LEU A 50 -15.08 9.83 22.41
N THR A 51 -14.56 9.74 21.19
CA THR A 51 -15.01 10.57 20.06
C THR A 51 -16.07 9.88 19.20
N SER A 52 -16.41 8.61 19.46
CA SER A 52 -17.24 7.78 18.57
C SER A 52 -16.76 7.77 17.11
N ASN A 53 -15.44 7.87 16.90
CA ASN A 53 -14.80 7.97 15.59
C ASN A 53 -13.59 7.04 15.58
N VAL A 54 -13.64 5.97 14.79
CA VAL A 54 -12.59 4.93 14.76
C VAL A 54 -11.42 5.27 13.84
N SER A 55 -11.52 6.36 13.07
CA SER A 55 -10.45 6.85 12.19
C SER A 55 -9.28 7.53 12.90
N GLN A 56 -9.17 7.38 14.23
CA GLN A 56 -8.00 7.85 14.98
C GLN A 56 -6.70 7.26 14.43
N VAL A 57 -6.71 5.96 14.13
CA VAL A 57 -5.56 5.28 13.53
C VAL A 57 -5.31 5.73 12.09
N ASP A 58 -6.36 6.02 11.31
CA ASP A 58 -6.26 6.47 9.92
C ASP A 58 -5.45 7.77 9.80
N ARG A 59 -5.51 8.62 10.83
CA ARG A 59 -4.69 9.84 10.93
C ARG A 59 -3.23 9.55 11.23
N LEU A 60 -2.93 8.47 11.95
CA LEU A 60 -1.56 8.08 12.29
C LEU A 60 -0.80 7.43 11.13
N TRP A 61 -1.52 6.87 10.14
CA TRP A 61 -0.93 6.33 8.91
C TRP A 61 -0.01 7.34 8.21
N THR A 62 -0.31 8.63 8.34
CA THR A 62 0.46 9.68 7.68
C THR A 62 1.77 10.03 8.38
N PHE A 63 2.06 9.51 9.58
CA PHE A 63 3.26 9.90 10.35
C PHE A 63 4.03 8.72 10.92
N LEU A 64 3.33 7.71 11.46
CA LEU A 64 3.98 6.59 12.13
C LEU A 64 5.00 5.83 11.27
N PRO A 65 4.77 5.57 9.96
CA PRO A 65 5.76 4.89 9.14
C PRO A 65 7.10 5.63 9.08
N THR A 66 7.07 6.97 8.98
CA THR A 66 8.27 7.81 9.03
C THR A 66 8.91 7.76 10.41
N ILE A 67 8.13 7.79 11.49
CA ILE A 67 8.64 7.71 12.87
C ILE A 67 9.36 6.38 13.10
N TYR A 68 8.77 5.25 12.70
CA TYR A 68 9.41 3.93 12.82
C TYR A 68 10.64 3.79 11.93
N THR A 69 10.59 4.34 10.71
CA THR A 69 11.75 4.35 9.80
C THR A 69 12.88 5.21 10.36
N ALA A 70 12.56 6.39 10.90
CA ALA A 70 13.50 7.30 11.53
C ALA A 70 14.12 6.71 12.79
N TYR A 71 13.34 5.98 13.60
CA TYR A 71 13.85 5.27 14.77
C TYR A 71 15.06 4.40 14.40
N PHE A 72 14.94 3.54 13.38
CA PHE A 72 16.05 2.69 12.96
C PHE A 72 17.18 3.47 12.27
N ALA A 73 16.84 4.39 11.35
CA ALA A 73 17.82 5.16 10.59
C ALA A 73 18.68 6.10 11.45
N LEU A 74 18.15 6.55 12.58
CA LEU A 74 18.78 7.50 13.50
C LEU A 74 19.24 6.84 14.81
N THR A 75 19.37 5.50 14.83
CA THR A 75 19.85 4.74 15.99
C THR A 75 21.10 5.31 16.70
N PRO A 76 22.12 5.87 16.02
CA PRO A 76 23.28 6.46 16.70
C PRO A 76 22.98 7.67 17.59
N TYR A 77 21.81 8.31 17.43
CA TYR A 77 21.41 9.50 18.20
C TYR A 77 20.57 9.17 19.44
N TRP A 78 20.08 7.93 19.57
CA TRP A 78 19.23 7.55 20.69
C TRP A 78 20.08 7.08 21.87
N SER A 79 19.64 7.40 23.08
CA SER A 79 20.34 6.95 24.29
C SER A 79 20.30 5.42 24.38
N LYS A 80 21.42 4.82 24.78
CA LYS A 80 21.47 3.41 25.16
C LYS A 80 20.88 3.28 26.57
N ALA A 81 19.68 2.71 26.65
CA ALA A 81 18.96 2.60 27.91
C ALA A 81 18.17 1.29 27.96
N GLU A 82 17.92 0.80 29.17
CA GLU A 82 16.98 -0.28 29.36
C GLU A 82 15.55 0.20 29.16
N ALA A 83 14.66 -0.74 28.86
CA ALA A 83 13.28 -0.41 28.60
C ALA A 83 12.59 0.21 29.83
N PRO A 84 11.66 1.17 29.64
CA PRO A 84 11.01 1.88 30.75
C PRO A 84 10.27 0.99 31.75
N TRP A 85 9.86 -0.22 31.34
CA TRP A 85 9.23 -1.20 32.24
C TRP A 85 10.21 -1.93 33.17
N ALA A 86 11.52 -1.79 32.96
CA ALA A 86 12.56 -2.35 33.84
C ALA A 86 12.86 -1.46 35.06
N ALA A 87 12.49 -0.17 35.02
CA ALA A 87 12.65 0.72 36.16
C ALA A 87 11.60 0.43 37.25
N GLU A 88 11.98 0.47 38.53
CA GLU A 88 11.09 0.23 39.70
C GLU A 88 10.61 1.52 40.37
N ASP A 89 10.50 2.63 39.63
CA ASP A 89 10.20 3.96 40.18
C ASP A 89 8.70 4.31 40.32
N GLY A 90 7.80 3.46 39.81
CA GLY A 90 6.35 3.64 39.91
C GLY A 90 5.73 4.77 39.06
N SER A 91 6.52 5.47 38.22
CA SER A 91 6.02 6.62 37.45
C SER A 91 5.15 6.22 36.26
N LEU A 92 3.95 6.79 36.14
CA LEU A 92 3.07 6.57 34.98
C LEU A 92 3.60 7.21 33.69
N LEU A 93 4.38 8.30 33.78
CA LEU A 93 4.89 9.03 32.62
C LEU A 93 5.86 8.20 31.77
N ARG A 94 6.52 7.20 32.36
CA ARG A 94 7.45 6.30 31.66
C ARG A 94 6.78 5.45 30.56
N TRP A 95 5.46 5.30 30.65
CA TRP A 95 4.68 4.56 29.66
C TRP A 95 4.34 5.37 28.40
N ILE A 96 4.64 6.67 28.40
CA ILE A 96 4.51 7.53 27.22
C ILE A 96 5.84 7.48 26.44
N PRO A 97 5.87 6.88 25.24
CA PRO A 97 7.09 6.65 24.47
C PRO A 97 7.52 7.91 23.70
N LEU A 98 7.80 9.01 24.42
CA LEU A 98 8.25 10.27 23.80
C LEU A 98 9.75 10.28 23.50
N ASN A 99 10.54 9.54 24.28
CA ASN A 99 12.00 9.51 24.18
C ASN A 99 12.45 8.16 23.62
N PRO A 100 12.93 8.11 22.36
CA PRO A 100 13.51 6.90 21.79
C PRO A 100 14.77 6.44 22.54
N TYR A 101 14.94 5.13 22.64
CA TYR A 101 16.14 4.49 23.17
C TYR A 101 16.55 3.28 22.34
N VAL A 102 17.83 2.90 22.42
CA VAL A 102 18.36 1.66 21.82
C VAL A 102 18.43 0.57 22.91
N PRO A 103 17.64 -0.51 22.81
CA PRO A 103 17.77 -1.66 23.70
C PRO A 103 19.12 -2.35 23.51
N ALA A 104 19.68 -2.94 24.58
CA ALA A 104 20.94 -3.68 24.52
C ALA A 104 20.95 -4.79 23.45
N ALA A 105 19.80 -5.46 23.25
CA ALA A 105 19.63 -6.48 22.21
C ALA A 105 19.74 -5.92 20.78
N LEU A 106 19.28 -4.69 20.55
CA LEU A 106 19.47 -4.01 19.26
C LEU A 106 20.91 -3.51 19.12
N ASP A 107 21.47 -2.90 20.17
CA ASP A 107 22.86 -2.41 20.16
C ASP A 107 23.86 -3.54 19.83
N ALA A 108 23.63 -4.75 20.35
CA ALA A 108 24.44 -5.94 20.04
C ALA A 108 24.33 -6.41 18.58
N GLN A 109 23.28 -6.02 17.85
CA GLN A 109 23.09 -6.34 16.43
C GLN A 109 23.66 -5.25 15.51
N LEU A 110 23.93 -4.05 16.03
CA LEU A 110 24.46 -2.96 15.23
C LEU A 110 25.95 -3.19 14.93
N PRO A 111 26.41 -2.97 13.68
CA PRO A 111 27.83 -2.99 13.35
C PRO A 111 28.64 -2.03 14.22
N HIS A 112 29.85 -2.42 14.63
CA HIS A 112 30.72 -1.60 15.47
C HIS A 112 30.95 -0.18 14.91
N SER A 113 30.93 -0.01 13.58
CA SER A 113 31.04 1.27 12.91
C SER A 113 29.90 2.25 13.22
N LEU A 114 28.71 1.78 13.58
CA LEU A 114 27.58 2.61 14.00
C LEU A 114 27.56 2.90 15.52
N THR A 115 28.52 2.35 16.27
CA THR A 115 28.53 2.41 17.76
C THR A 115 29.63 3.27 18.37
N GLY A 116 30.68 3.65 17.61
CA GLY A 116 31.88 4.32 18.13
C GLY A 116 32.09 5.77 17.68
N GLU A 117 31.94 6.06 16.39
CA GLU A 117 31.84 7.40 15.80
C GLU A 117 30.48 7.51 15.12
N VAL A 118 29.85 8.69 15.05
CA VAL A 118 28.50 8.87 14.48
C VAL A 118 28.52 8.59 12.96
N ALA A 119 28.50 7.31 12.60
CA ALA A 119 28.28 6.84 11.25
C ALA A 119 26.81 6.47 11.10
N HIS A 120 26.25 6.77 9.93
CA HIS A 120 24.88 6.39 9.57
C HIS A 120 24.91 5.35 8.46
N SER A 121 23.88 4.51 8.40
CA SER A 121 23.63 3.67 7.22
C SER A 121 23.08 4.54 6.09
N PRO A 122 23.81 4.75 4.97
CA PRO A 122 23.30 5.55 3.86
C PRO A 122 22.02 4.96 3.26
N ARG A 123 21.87 3.63 3.33
CA ARG A 123 20.66 2.93 2.89
C ARG A 123 19.47 3.22 3.80
N ALA A 124 19.66 3.21 5.12
CA ALA A 124 18.59 3.55 6.05
C ALA A 124 18.16 5.03 5.90
N LEU A 125 19.11 5.94 5.65
CA LEU A 125 18.82 7.34 5.35
C LEU A 125 18.08 7.53 4.01
N MET A 126 18.45 6.74 2.97
CA MET A 126 17.73 6.71 1.70
C MET A 126 16.29 6.25 1.88
N LEU A 127 16.07 5.15 2.63
CA LEU A 127 14.72 4.68 2.98
C LEU A 127 13.94 5.75 3.76
N LEU A 128 14.56 6.39 4.75
CA LEU A 128 13.94 7.49 5.49
C LEU A 128 13.53 8.64 4.57
N THR A 129 14.37 9.02 3.61
CA THR A 129 14.06 10.07 2.65
C THR A 129 12.86 9.69 1.77
N LEU A 130 12.87 8.48 1.20
CA LEU A 130 11.77 7.99 0.35
C LEU A 130 10.45 7.90 1.13
N VAL A 131 10.47 7.36 2.35
CA VAL A 131 9.30 7.28 3.23
C VAL A 131 8.84 8.68 3.66
N THR A 132 9.75 9.63 3.85
CA THR A 132 9.39 11.03 4.16
C THR A 132 8.70 11.72 2.98
N ILE A 133 9.15 11.49 1.74
CA ILE A 133 8.48 11.99 0.54
C ILE A 133 7.08 11.36 0.41
N TRP A 134 6.98 10.05 0.60
CA TRP A 134 5.71 9.32 0.65
C TRP A 134 4.77 9.89 1.73
N MET A 135 5.31 10.21 2.91
CA MET A 135 4.60 10.81 4.04
C MET A 135 4.04 12.19 3.70
N PHE A 136 4.84 13.07 3.06
CA PHE A 136 4.37 14.38 2.61
C PHE A 136 3.24 14.24 1.58
N ARG A 137 3.39 13.34 0.61
CA ARG A 137 2.35 13.04 -0.37
C ARG A 137 1.07 12.54 0.31
N LEU A 138 1.19 11.57 1.22
CA LEU A 138 0.06 11.00 1.95
C LEU A 138 -0.64 12.05 2.82
N SER A 139 0.13 12.84 3.57
CA SER A 139 -0.37 13.89 4.44
C SER A 139 -1.11 14.96 3.65
N TYR A 140 -0.55 15.38 2.51
CA TYR A 140 -1.20 16.33 1.61
C TYR A 140 -2.53 15.79 1.05
N ASN A 141 -2.57 14.53 0.62
CA ASN A 141 -3.81 13.90 0.15
C ASN A 141 -4.85 13.78 1.28
N THR A 142 -4.41 13.42 2.49
CA THR A 142 -5.24 13.28 3.69
C THR A 142 -5.84 14.62 4.13
N TYR A 143 -5.01 15.67 4.16
CA TYR A 143 -5.43 17.04 4.50
C TYR A 143 -6.53 17.55 3.56
N ARG A 144 -6.31 17.47 2.24
CA ARG A 144 -7.29 17.98 1.27
C ARG A 144 -8.61 17.20 1.27
N ARG A 145 -8.59 15.94 1.74
CA ARG A 145 -9.79 15.10 1.91
C ARG A 145 -10.52 15.34 3.24
N GLY A 146 -9.99 16.19 4.12
CA GLY A 146 -10.61 16.54 5.41
C GLY A 146 -10.35 15.57 6.55
N LEU A 147 -9.59 14.48 6.36
CA LEU A 147 -9.46 13.42 7.38
C LEU A 147 -8.66 13.83 8.64
N PHE A 148 -7.93 14.95 8.58
CA PHE A 148 -7.34 15.58 9.77
C PHE A 148 -8.35 16.37 10.61
N SER A 149 -9.57 16.60 10.09
CA SER A 149 -10.68 17.05 10.92
C SER A 149 -10.99 16.00 11.98
N LEU A 150 -11.16 16.45 13.23
CA LEU A 150 -11.51 15.57 14.35
C LEU A 150 -12.90 14.95 14.18
N THR A 151 -13.79 15.60 13.40
CA THR A 151 -15.16 15.15 13.14
C THR A 151 -15.24 14.13 12.00
N ASP A 152 -14.28 14.14 11.09
CA ASP A 152 -14.38 13.35 9.87
C ASP A 152 -13.88 11.92 10.12
N GLU A 153 -14.60 10.96 9.54
CA GLU A 153 -14.34 9.53 9.66
C GLU A 153 -14.30 8.91 8.26
N ASP A 154 -13.45 7.89 8.06
CA ASP A 154 -13.46 7.11 6.83
C ASP A 154 -14.82 6.43 6.66
N TYR A 155 -15.47 6.71 5.52
CA TYR A 155 -16.82 6.25 5.23
C TYR A 155 -16.98 4.72 5.28
N ARG A 156 -15.89 3.95 5.08
CA ARG A 156 -15.92 2.48 5.16
C ARG A 156 -16.33 2.01 6.55
N TRP A 157 -15.90 2.71 7.59
CA TRP A 157 -16.26 2.39 8.98
C TRP A 157 -17.72 2.69 9.27
N ALA A 158 -18.25 3.81 8.75
CA ALA A 158 -19.67 4.14 8.87
C ALA A 158 -20.58 3.10 8.18
N VAL A 159 -20.14 2.52 7.06
CA VAL A 159 -20.86 1.42 6.40
C VAL A 159 -20.72 0.13 7.21
N LEU A 160 -19.52 -0.22 7.66
CA LEU A 160 -19.27 -1.46 8.41
C LEU A 160 -20.03 -1.49 9.74
N ARG A 161 -20.10 -0.35 10.43
CA ARG A 161 -20.84 -0.17 11.68
C ARG A 161 -22.33 -0.50 11.53
N LYS A 162 -22.91 -0.34 10.35
CA LYS A 162 -24.32 -0.69 10.07
C LYS A 162 -24.50 -2.19 9.77
N GLN A 163 -23.42 -2.90 9.43
CA GLN A 163 -23.45 -4.32 9.06
C GLN A 163 -23.19 -5.24 10.26
N LEU A 164 -22.65 -4.72 11.36
CA LEU A 164 -22.24 -5.49 12.52
C LEU A 164 -23.04 -5.12 13.78
N PRO A 165 -23.33 -6.08 14.69
CA PRO A 165 -23.80 -5.76 16.03
C PRO A 165 -22.81 -4.87 16.79
N VAL A 166 -23.32 -3.98 17.65
CA VAL A 166 -22.51 -2.99 18.37
C VAL A 166 -21.34 -3.61 19.15
N TRP A 167 -21.58 -4.71 19.87
CA TRP A 167 -20.54 -5.40 20.63
C TRP A 167 -19.43 -5.95 19.72
N PHE A 168 -19.80 -6.51 18.57
CA PHE A 168 -18.83 -7.10 17.64
C PHE A 168 -18.04 -6.01 16.92
N PHE A 169 -18.66 -4.87 16.63
CA PHE A 169 -17.96 -3.70 16.13
C PHE A 169 -16.87 -3.22 17.11
N GLN A 170 -17.10 -3.28 18.43
CA GLN A 170 -16.06 -2.93 19.41
C GLN A 170 -14.92 -3.94 19.46
N VAL A 171 -15.18 -5.23 19.25
CA VAL A 171 -14.13 -6.23 19.06
C VAL A 171 -13.29 -5.89 17.83
N VAL A 172 -13.93 -5.63 16.69
CA VAL A 172 -13.26 -5.22 15.44
C VAL A 172 -12.47 -3.92 15.65
N ASN A 173 -13.02 -2.96 16.38
CA ASN A 173 -12.36 -1.70 16.70
C ASN A 173 -11.06 -1.93 17.47
N LEU A 174 -11.08 -2.73 18.54
CA LEU A 174 -9.88 -3.03 19.31
C LEU A 174 -8.87 -3.86 18.51
N THR A 175 -9.29 -4.98 17.93
CA THR A 175 -8.36 -5.96 17.36
C THR A 175 -7.88 -5.57 15.97
N PHE A 176 -8.79 -5.15 15.09
CA PHE A 176 -8.45 -4.89 13.69
C PHE A 176 -8.14 -3.42 13.44
N ILE A 177 -9.00 -2.50 13.88
CA ILE A 177 -8.84 -1.07 13.59
C ILE A 177 -7.67 -0.51 14.40
N ALA A 178 -7.67 -0.66 15.72
CA ALA A 178 -6.60 -0.12 16.55
C ALA A 178 -5.33 -0.99 16.48
N ALA A 179 -5.39 -2.27 16.84
CA ALA A 179 -4.18 -3.08 17.01
C ALA A 179 -3.52 -3.48 15.67
N THR A 180 -4.24 -4.17 14.78
CA THR A 180 -3.64 -4.65 13.50
C THR A 180 -3.09 -3.50 12.66
N GLN A 181 -3.80 -2.37 12.54
CA GLN A 181 -3.29 -1.22 11.78
C GLN A 181 -1.99 -0.68 12.39
N ASN A 182 -1.89 -0.51 13.72
CA ASN A 182 -0.66 -0.05 14.36
C ASN A 182 0.51 -1.04 14.22
N VAL A 183 0.23 -2.35 14.21
CA VAL A 183 1.25 -3.38 13.91
C VAL A 183 1.76 -3.27 12.48
N LEU A 184 0.86 -3.04 11.51
CA LEU A 184 1.24 -2.82 10.11
C LEU A 184 2.07 -1.55 9.93
N LEU A 185 1.74 -0.46 10.63
CA LEU A 185 2.51 0.79 10.62
C LEU A 185 3.91 0.60 11.20
N MET A 186 4.05 -0.18 12.28
CA MET A 186 5.35 -0.58 12.82
C MET A 186 6.15 -1.40 11.81
N GLY A 187 5.49 -2.33 11.10
CA GLY A 187 6.10 -3.15 10.07
C GLY A 187 6.72 -2.35 8.92
N LEU A 188 6.26 -1.12 8.64
CA LEU A 188 6.88 -0.26 7.63
C LEU A 188 8.28 0.23 8.01
N GLY A 189 8.67 0.19 9.29
CA GLY A 189 10.05 0.46 9.73
C GLY A 189 11.01 -0.71 9.50
N TRP A 190 10.50 -1.90 9.17
CA TRP A 190 11.30 -3.12 9.00
C TRP A 190 12.42 -3.02 7.95
N PRO A 191 12.24 -2.41 6.77
CA PRO A 191 13.34 -2.28 5.81
C PRO A 191 14.50 -1.44 6.35
N ALA A 192 14.21 -0.43 7.17
CA ALA A 192 15.25 0.37 7.82
C ALA A 192 15.98 -0.41 8.92
N TYR A 193 15.27 -1.26 9.67
CA TYR A 193 15.88 -2.21 10.59
C TYR A 193 16.87 -3.15 9.87
N LEU A 194 16.46 -3.74 8.74
CA LEU A 194 17.36 -4.60 7.95
C LEU A 194 18.55 -3.83 7.40
N ALA A 195 18.36 -2.57 6.99
CA ALA A 195 19.43 -1.71 6.51
C ALA A 195 20.47 -1.33 7.58
N VAL A 196 20.19 -1.54 8.87
CA VAL A 196 21.13 -1.27 9.98
C VAL A 196 21.62 -2.53 10.71
N THR A 197 20.95 -3.68 10.58
CA THR A 197 21.25 -4.91 11.36
C THR A 197 21.71 -6.12 10.54
N ASP A 198 21.39 -6.24 9.25
CA ASP A 198 21.72 -7.45 8.49
C ASP A 198 23.23 -7.46 8.14
N GLY A 199 24.02 -7.96 9.09
CA GLY A 199 25.48 -7.92 9.14
C GLY A 199 26.23 -8.85 8.19
N ASN A 200 25.55 -9.60 7.31
CA ASN A 200 26.21 -10.50 6.35
C ASN A 200 26.79 -9.82 5.10
N LYS A 201 26.86 -8.48 5.06
CA LYS A 201 27.56 -7.72 4.01
C LYS A 201 28.59 -6.77 4.58
N ALA A 202 29.66 -7.37 5.08
CA ALA A 202 30.99 -6.78 5.32
C ALA A 202 31.66 -6.16 4.06
N VAL A 203 30.91 -5.79 3.02
CA VAL A 203 31.40 -4.99 1.88
C VAL A 203 31.16 -3.49 2.11
N GLN A 204 30.39 -3.10 3.14
CA GLN A 204 30.15 -1.69 3.46
C GLN A 204 31.04 -1.26 4.61
N ALA A 205 32.34 -1.18 4.33
CA ALA A 205 33.24 -0.40 5.15
C ALA A 205 32.73 1.06 5.20
N PRO A 206 32.83 1.72 6.36
CA PRO A 206 32.13 2.97 6.63
C PRO A 206 32.83 4.13 5.92
N THR A 207 32.08 5.21 5.68
CA THR A 207 32.51 6.53 5.17
C THR A 207 32.41 6.74 3.65
N GLY A 208 31.18 6.76 3.12
CA GLY A 208 30.89 7.41 1.82
C GLY A 208 29.64 6.91 1.10
N LEU A 209 29.21 7.65 0.06
CA LEU A 209 28.15 7.23 -0.88
C LEU A 209 28.42 5.86 -1.53
N TYR A 210 29.66 5.34 -1.45
CA TYR A 210 30.09 4.05 -1.98
C TYR A 210 29.50 2.83 -1.26
N ALA A 211 28.78 3.03 -0.15
CA ALA A 211 27.97 1.99 0.47
C ALA A 211 26.61 1.76 -0.23
N LEU A 212 26.23 2.56 -1.24
CA LEU A 212 25.03 2.29 -2.04
C LEU A 212 25.40 1.55 -3.34
N THR A 213 24.63 0.51 -3.66
CA THR A 213 24.78 -0.27 -4.89
C THR A 213 24.00 0.38 -6.04
N THR A 214 24.27 -0.03 -7.29
CA THR A 214 23.45 0.37 -8.44
C THR A 214 21.98 -0.03 -8.27
N ALA A 215 21.71 -1.16 -7.62
CA ALA A 215 20.36 -1.61 -7.32
C ALA A 215 19.65 -0.65 -6.34
N ASP A 216 20.35 -0.15 -5.32
CA ASP A 216 19.81 0.84 -4.38
C ASP A 216 19.32 2.10 -5.14
N PHE A 217 20.15 2.66 -6.01
CA PHE A 217 19.80 3.84 -6.81
C PHE A 217 18.65 3.57 -7.80
N PHE A 218 18.68 2.43 -8.48
CA PHE A 218 17.62 2.05 -9.43
C PHE A 218 16.27 1.89 -8.72
N LEU A 219 16.22 1.18 -7.59
CA LEU A 219 15.00 0.97 -6.82
C LEU A 219 14.49 2.27 -6.18
N ALA A 220 15.39 3.14 -5.71
CA ALA A 220 15.03 4.46 -5.20
C ALA A 220 14.45 5.36 -6.30
N TRP A 221 15.09 5.40 -7.47
CA TRP A 221 14.58 6.14 -8.64
C TRP A 221 13.21 5.61 -9.07
N TRP A 222 13.04 4.28 -9.10
CA TRP A 222 11.75 3.67 -9.42
C TRP A 222 10.70 4.04 -8.36
N ALA A 223 11.04 4.03 -7.07
CA ALA A 223 10.13 4.43 -6.01
C ALA A 223 9.65 5.88 -6.18
N LEU A 224 10.54 6.81 -6.53
CA LEU A 224 10.18 8.20 -6.85
C LEU A 224 9.24 8.28 -8.07
N GLY A 225 9.52 7.50 -9.11
CA GLY A 225 8.63 7.39 -10.28
C GLY A 225 7.24 6.88 -9.92
N ILE A 226 7.13 5.89 -9.03
CA ILE A 226 5.86 5.38 -8.54
C ILE A 226 5.11 6.40 -7.70
N LEU A 227 5.80 7.12 -6.80
CA LEU A 227 5.18 8.21 -6.04
C LEU A 227 4.65 9.33 -6.94
N LEU A 228 5.31 9.60 -8.07
CA LEU A 228 4.83 10.59 -9.05
C LEU A 228 3.54 10.14 -9.74
N VAL A 229 3.46 8.87 -10.16
CA VAL A 229 2.25 8.29 -10.75
C VAL A 229 1.13 8.24 -9.72
N GLU A 230 1.44 7.87 -8.49
CA GLU A 230 0.51 7.85 -7.39
C GLU A 230 -0.07 9.23 -7.09
N PHE A 231 0.81 10.23 -6.94
CA PHE A 231 0.42 11.62 -6.76
C PHE A 231 -0.46 12.11 -7.90
N THR A 232 -0.15 11.72 -9.13
CA THR A 232 -0.98 12.02 -10.30
C THR A 232 -2.37 11.40 -10.16
N SER A 233 -2.47 10.11 -9.82
CA SER A 233 -3.75 9.43 -9.64
C SER A 233 -4.59 9.97 -8.49
N ASP A 234 -3.96 10.36 -7.37
CA ASP A 234 -4.62 11.02 -6.24
C ASP A 234 -5.22 12.36 -6.68
N ASN A 235 -4.48 13.17 -7.44
CA ASN A 235 -5.00 14.44 -7.96
C ASN A 235 -6.12 14.23 -8.99
N GLN A 236 -6.01 13.25 -9.88
CA GLN A 236 -7.10 12.91 -10.82
C GLN A 236 -8.39 12.57 -10.08
N GLN A 237 -8.28 11.74 -9.03
CA GLN A 237 -9.42 11.38 -8.20
C GLN A 237 -9.98 12.58 -7.44
N PHE A 238 -9.11 13.43 -6.88
CA PHE A 238 -9.53 14.63 -6.15
C PHE A 238 -10.30 15.61 -7.05
N VAL A 239 -9.76 15.93 -8.23
CA VAL A 239 -10.40 16.81 -9.22
C VAL A 239 -11.76 16.24 -9.64
N TYR A 240 -11.84 14.93 -9.90
CA TYR A 240 -13.10 14.28 -10.25
C TYR A 240 -14.15 14.37 -9.13
N GLN A 241 -13.77 14.14 -7.88
CA GLN A 241 -14.72 14.24 -6.75
C GLN A 241 -15.20 15.67 -6.56
N THR A 242 -14.32 16.67 -6.67
CA THR A 242 -14.68 18.09 -6.63
C THR A 242 -15.67 18.44 -7.74
N TYR A 243 -15.39 18.00 -8.97
CA TYR A 243 -16.32 18.16 -10.10
C TYR A 243 -17.68 17.52 -9.81
N LYS A 244 -17.69 16.25 -9.39
CA LYS A 244 -18.93 15.49 -9.17
C LYS A 244 -19.81 16.15 -8.11
N TYR A 245 -19.26 16.53 -6.97
CA TYR A 245 -20.05 17.14 -5.90
C TYR A 245 -20.54 18.55 -6.27
N ALA A 246 -19.70 19.36 -6.92
CA ALA A 246 -20.11 20.67 -7.42
C ALA A 246 -21.22 20.56 -8.47
N PHE A 247 -21.11 19.58 -9.39
CA PHE A 247 -22.13 19.32 -10.39
C PHE A 247 -23.46 18.90 -9.75
N GLN A 248 -23.42 17.98 -8.78
CA GLN A 248 -24.62 17.51 -8.10
C GLN A 248 -25.33 18.62 -7.32
N ASP A 249 -24.58 19.52 -6.67
CA ASP A 249 -25.16 20.67 -5.95
C ASP A 249 -25.76 21.69 -6.92
N ALA A 250 -25.00 22.06 -7.96
CA ALA A 250 -25.46 23.00 -8.97
C ALA A 250 -26.71 22.48 -9.72
N TYR A 251 -26.71 21.22 -10.14
CA TYR A 251 -27.83 20.60 -10.84
C TYR A 251 -29.09 20.53 -9.97
N LYS A 252 -28.96 20.34 -8.64
CA LYS A 252 -30.12 20.38 -7.73
C LYS A 252 -30.82 21.74 -7.77
N LYS A 253 -30.06 22.83 -7.96
CA LYS A 253 -30.53 24.22 -7.96
C LYS A 253 -31.04 24.64 -9.34
N SER A 254 -30.26 24.44 -10.40
CA SER A 254 -30.58 24.91 -11.75
C SER A 254 -31.49 23.96 -12.54
N LYS A 255 -31.42 22.65 -12.26
CA LYS A 255 -31.97 21.57 -13.12
C LYS A 255 -31.45 21.58 -14.56
N SER A 256 -30.39 22.33 -14.86
CA SER A 256 -29.73 22.44 -16.16
C SER A 256 -28.35 21.78 -16.13
N ASP A 257 -28.11 20.84 -17.04
CA ASP A 257 -26.82 20.15 -17.17
C ASP A 257 -25.70 21.12 -17.60
N GLU A 258 -26.02 22.09 -18.46
CA GLU A 258 -25.05 23.07 -18.96
C GLU A 258 -24.60 24.02 -17.86
N GLU A 259 -25.54 24.62 -17.12
CA GLU A 259 -25.22 25.51 -16.01
C GLU A 259 -24.45 24.78 -14.90
N ALA A 260 -24.89 23.57 -14.54
CA ALA A 260 -24.23 22.76 -13.55
C ALA A 260 -22.81 22.35 -13.98
N HIS A 261 -22.62 22.03 -15.26
CA HIS A 261 -21.32 21.68 -15.81
C HIS A 261 -20.35 22.86 -15.77
N ASN A 262 -20.78 24.04 -16.23
CA ASN A 262 -19.94 25.24 -16.27
C ASN A 262 -19.45 25.64 -14.87
N GLN A 263 -20.33 25.58 -13.87
CA GLN A 263 -19.95 25.83 -12.48
C GLN A 263 -18.98 24.77 -11.94
N ALA A 264 -19.29 23.49 -12.16
CA ALA A 264 -18.50 22.38 -11.63
C ALA A 264 -17.10 22.30 -12.26
N ILE A 265 -16.95 22.60 -13.55
CA ILE A 265 -15.64 22.64 -14.20
C ILE A 265 -14.77 23.76 -13.64
N SER A 266 -15.34 24.94 -13.36
CA SER A 266 -14.59 26.02 -12.72
C SER A 266 -14.01 25.58 -11.38
N ALA A 267 -14.83 24.92 -10.53
CA ALA A 267 -14.37 24.36 -9.26
C ALA A 267 -13.29 23.28 -9.44
N ALA A 268 -13.46 22.38 -10.42
CA ALA A 268 -12.49 21.32 -10.71
C ALA A 268 -11.13 21.89 -11.18
N LYS A 269 -11.14 22.93 -12.02
CA LYS A 269 -9.92 23.62 -12.48
C LYS A 269 -9.17 24.30 -11.35
N ALA A 270 -9.88 24.92 -10.41
CA ALA A 270 -9.27 25.63 -9.29
C ALA A 270 -8.40 24.71 -8.39
N VAL A 271 -8.68 23.40 -8.39
CA VAL A 271 -7.94 22.40 -7.62
C VAL A 271 -7.06 21.48 -8.47
N ALA A 272 -7.00 21.71 -9.78
CA ALA A 272 -6.28 20.86 -10.70
C ALA A 272 -4.77 21.06 -10.62
N TRP A 273 -4.03 19.95 -10.54
CA TRP A 273 -2.58 19.94 -10.70
C TRP A 273 -2.22 19.83 -12.20
N PRO A 274 -1.10 20.39 -12.70
CA PRO A 274 -0.75 20.35 -14.12
C PRO A 274 -0.83 18.96 -14.79
N MET A 275 -0.49 17.89 -14.06
CA MET A 275 -0.54 16.49 -14.53
C MET A 275 -1.87 15.77 -14.23
N ALA A 276 -2.87 16.47 -13.72
CA ALA A 276 -4.20 15.95 -13.45
C ALA A 276 -5.29 16.90 -14.00
N SER A 277 -4.92 17.79 -14.92
CA SER A 277 -5.82 18.78 -15.48
C SER A 277 -6.95 18.15 -16.30
N PRO A 278 -8.18 18.68 -16.21
CA PRO A 278 -9.26 18.32 -17.12
C PRO A 278 -8.82 18.50 -18.58
N SER A 279 -9.26 17.61 -19.48
CA SER A 279 -8.95 17.74 -20.90
C SER A 279 -9.47 19.07 -21.47
N PRO A 280 -8.81 19.67 -22.47
CA PRO A 280 -9.35 20.84 -23.17
C PRO A 280 -10.76 20.58 -23.76
N SER A 281 -11.05 19.34 -24.17
CA SER A 281 -12.37 18.92 -24.65
C SER A 281 -13.47 18.94 -23.59
N SER A 282 -13.11 18.94 -22.29
CA SER A 282 -14.10 19.20 -21.22
C SER A 282 -14.59 20.64 -21.22
N LEU A 283 -13.93 21.56 -21.93
CA LEU A 283 -14.23 23.00 -21.94
C LEU A 283 -15.17 23.42 -23.07
N LEU A 284 -15.41 22.54 -24.04
CA LEU A 284 -16.16 22.81 -25.25
C LEU A 284 -17.22 21.73 -25.39
N ALA A 285 -18.46 22.07 -25.09
CA ALA A 285 -19.58 21.28 -25.60
C ALA A 285 -19.45 21.26 -27.13
N SER A 286 -19.35 20.05 -27.69
CA SER A 286 -19.23 19.71 -29.12
C SER A 286 -17.83 19.77 -29.78
N SER A 287 -17.43 18.61 -30.33
CA SER A 287 -16.60 18.43 -31.53
C SER A 287 -15.11 18.85 -31.53
N GLN A 288 -14.24 18.18 -30.76
CA GLN A 288 -12.79 18.19 -31.03
C GLN A 288 -12.25 16.75 -31.15
N PRO A 289 -11.30 16.48 -32.08
CA PRO A 289 -10.81 15.14 -32.38
C PRO A 289 -10.00 14.52 -31.23
N VAL A 290 -10.06 13.19 -31.16
CA VAL A 290 -9.53 12.29 -30.12
C VAL A 290 -7.98 12.23 -30.12
N SER A 291 -7.25 13.25 -30.59
CA SER A 291 -5.79 13.17 -30.79
C SER A 291 -4.93 13.77 -29.66
N GLU A 292 -5.51 14.39 -28.63
CA GLU A 292 -4.77 15.01 -27.51
C GLU A 292 -4.99 14.31 -26.15
N TRP A 293 -5.19 12.99 -26.15
CA TRP A 293 -5.23 12.22 -24.88
C TRP A 293 -3.81 12.00 -24.37
N THR A 294 -3.30 12.96 -23.59
CA THR A 294 -2.15 12.70 -22.73
C THR A 294 -2.51 11.63 -21.69
N LEU A 295 -1.54 10.84 -21.23
CA LEU A 295 -1.71 9.81 -20.18
C LEU A 295 -2.34 10.37 -18.88
N THR A 296 -2.34 11.69 -18.74
CA THR A 296 -2.67 12.47 -17.55
C THR A 296 -4.02 13.16 -17.58
N SER A 297 -4.66 13.32 -18.74
CA SER A 297 -5.91 14.08 -18.85
C SER A 297 -7.14 13.26 -18.43
N ILE A 298 -8.00 13.87 -17.63
CA ILE A 298 -9.29 13.30 -17.24
C ILE A 298 -10.43 13.97 -18.01
N HIS A 299 -11.42 13.17 -18.40
CA HIS A 299 -12.60 13.64 -19.11
C HIS A 299 -13.74 13.89 -18.13
N LEU A 300 -14.09 15.16 -17.93
CA LEU A 300 -15.17 15.61 -17.06
C LEU A 300 -16.39 16.02 -17.89
N SER A 301 -17.53 15.40 -17.62
CA SER A 301 -18.80 15.68 -18.29
C SER A 301 -20.00 15.40 -17.37
N PRO A 302 -21.21 15.93 -17.68
CA PRO A 302 -22.43 15.61 -16.93
C PRO A 302 -22.65 14.10 -16.80
N ALA A 303 -22.41 13.36 -17.89
CA ALA A 303 -22.49 11.90 -17.91
C ALA A 303 -21.50 11.26 -16.93
N SER A 304 -20.26 11.77 -16.83
CA SER A 304 -19.27 11.27 -15.86
C SER A 304 -19.67 11.52 -14.40
N ALA A 305 -20.33 12.65 -14.11
CA ALA A 305 -20.83 12.95 -12.76
C ALA A 305 -22.00 12.04 -12.39
N ARG A 306 -22.92 11.78 -13.34
CA ARG A 306 -24.03 10.84 -13.17
C ARG A 306 -23.56 9.39 -13.03
N ARG A 307 -22.49 9.01 -13.73
CA ARG A 307 -21.84 7.69 -13.60
C ARG A 307 -21.31 7.43 -12.19
N GLY A 308 -20.77 8.47 -11.54
CA GLY A 308 -20.41 8.47 -10.12
C GLY A 308 -18.99 7.98 -9.76
N PHE A 309 -18.24 7.45 -10.73
CA PHE A 309 -16.84 7.07 -10.62
C PHE A 309 -16.02 7.46 -11.87
N LEU A 310 -14.70 7.57 -11.70
CA LEU A 310 -13.75 7.97 -12.75
C LEU A 310 -13.33 6.75 -13.61
N THR A 311 -13.30 6.94 -14.93
CA THR A 311 -12.93 5.88 -15.91
C THR A 311 -11.89 6.33 -16.94
N SER A 312 -11.42 7.58 -16.83
CA SER A 312 -10.42 8.20 -17.74
C SER A 312 -9.13 8.51 -16.98
N GLY A 313 -8.09 8.97 -17.70
CA GLY A 313 -6.75 9.13 -17.14
C GLY A 313 -6.14 7.79 -16.74
N LEU A 314 -5.48 7.73 -15.57
CA LEU A 314 -4.88 6.49 -15.07
C LEU A 314 -5.93 5.42 -14.74
N TRP A 315 -7.17 5.84 -14.47
CA TRP A 315 -8.29 4.96 -14.12
C TRP A 315 -8.76 4.08 -15.30
N ARG A 316 -8.26 4.31 -16.52
CA ARG A 316 -8.52 3.39 -17.64
C ARG A 316 -7.64 2.13 -17.60
N PHE A 317 -6.49 2.20 -16.91
CA PHE A 317 -5.51 1.11 -16.84
C PHE A 317 -5.64 0.28 -15.56
N SER A 318 -6.11 0.90 -14.49
CA SER A 318 -6.33 0.30 -13.19
C SER A 318 -7.55 0.94 -12.57
N ARG A 319 -8.38 0.16 -11.88
CA ARG A 319 -9.52 0.73 -11.13
C ARG A 319 -9.08 1.41 -9.84
N HIS A 320 -7.85 1.19 -9.39
CA HIS A 320 -7.25 1.80 -8.20
C HIS A 320 -5.75 2.07 -8.45
N PRO A 321 -5.41 2.99 -9.36
CA PRO A 321 -4.02 3.24 -9.75
C PRO A 321 -3.17 3.75 -8.58
N ASN A 322 -3.74 4.57 -7.68
CA ASN A 322 -3.06 5.02 -6.47
C ASN A 322 -2.73 3.85 -5.54
N PHE A 323 -3.69 2.95 -5.29
CA PHE A 323 -3.45 1.79 -4.42
C PHE A 323 -2.47 0.77 -5.04
N ALA A 324 -2.43 0.67 -6.37
CA ALA A 324 -1.42 -0.15 -7.05
C ALA A 324 -0.01 0.43 -6.87
N CYS A 325 0.12 1.76 -6.95
CA CYS A 325 1.38 2.46 -6.70
C CYS A 325 1.80 2.33 -5.23
N GLU A 326 0.88 2.56 -4.30
CA GLU A 326 1.07 2.43 -2.85
C GLU A 326 1.62 1.03 -2.48
N GLN A 327 0.98 -0.03 -3.00
CA GLN A 327 1.48 -1.40 -2.81
C GLN A 327 2.89 -1.58 -3.35
N THR A 328 3.16 -1.09 -4.55
CA THR A 328 4.47 -1.27 -5.17
C THR A 328 5.56 -0.49 -4.44
N PHE A 329 5.24 0.69 -3.92
CA PHE A 329 6.16 1.46 -3.10
C PHE A 329 6.66 0.63 -1.91
N TRP A 330 5.78 -0.07 -1.19
CA TRP A 330 6.19 -0.93 -0.08
C TRP A 330 7.09 -2.09 -0.51
N TRP A 331 6.80 -2.72 -1.66
CA TRP A 331 7.65 -3.76 -2.23
C TRP A 331 9.04 -3.22 -2.58
N LEU A 332 9.13 -2.02 -3.16
CA LEU A 332 10.39 -1.36 -3.45
C LEU A 332 11.18 -1.03 -2.18
N MET A 333 10.51 -0.54 -1.12
CA MET A 333 11.17 -0.29 0.17
C MET A 333 11.77 -1.56 0.77
N CYS A 334 11.03 -2.68 0.74
CA CYS A 334 11.54 -3.97 1.23
C CYS A 334 12.64 -4.54 0.33
N SER A 335 12.60 -4.25 -0.97
CA SER A 335 13.57 -4.73 -1.97
C SER A 335 14.95 -4.07 -1.81
N ILE A 336 15.01 -2.79 -1.42
CA ILE A 336 16.27 -2.04 -1.26
C ILE A 336 17.28 -2.78 -0.35
N PRO A 337 16.98 -3.09 0.92
CA PRO A 337 17.89 -3.86 1.76
C PRO A 337 18.02 -5.32 1.32
N ALA A 338 16.94 -5.94 0.83
CA ALA A 338 16.95 -7.35 0.41
C ALA A 338 17.89 -7.61 -0.78
N PHE A 339 18.00 -6.66 -1.71
CA PHE A 339 18.84 -6.77 -2.90
C PHE A 339 20.20 -6.09 -2.77
N ALA A 340 20.56 -5.61 -1.58
CA ALA A 340 21.86 -4.99 -1.34
C ALA A 340 23.06 -5.93 -1.56
N GLU A 341 22.86 -7.26 -1.72
CA GLU A 341 23.95 -8.21 -2.07
C GLU A 341 24.22 -8.27 -3.58
N LEU A 342 23.32 -7.74 -4.41
CA LEU A 342 23.47 -7.78 -5.86
C LEU A 342 24.57 -6.79 -6.27
N GLY A 343 25.81 -7.27 -6.30
CA GLY A 343 26.97 -6.51 -6.75
C GLY A 343 26.91 -6.12 -8.24
N PRO A 344 27.86 -5.29 -8.71
CA PRO A 344 27.89 -4.80 -10.10
C PRO A 344 27.98 -5.89 -11.18
N ASP A 345 28.34 -7.12 -10.80
CA ASP A 345 28.45 -8.27 -11.70
C ASP A 345 27.10 -8.86 -12.15
N VAL A 346 25.97 -8.42 -11.61
CA VAL A 346 24.63 -8.90 -12.03
C VAL A 346 24.27 -8.42 -13.45
N PHE A 347 24.82 -7.29 -13.90
CA PHE A 347 24.64 -6.79 -15.27
C PHE A 347 25.73 -7.26 -16.25
N LYS A 348 26.74 -7.99 -15.78
CA LYS A 348 27.60 -8.76 -16.68
C LYS A 348 26.78 -9.97 -17.12
N LEU A 349 26.13 -9.84 -18.28
CA LEU A 349 25.59 -10.98 -19.02
C LEU A 349 26.71 -12.02 -19.14
N LYS A 350 26.73 -13.01 -18.23
CA LYS A 350 27.50 -14.22 -18.51
C LYS A 350 26.91 -14.78 -19.80
N PRO A 351 27.74 -15.17 -20.78
CA PRO A 351 27.25 -15.76 -22.02
C PRO A 351 26.27 -16.88 -21.65
N PHE A 352 25.13 -16.89 -22.34
CA PHE A 352 24.04 -17.82 -22.10
C PHE A 352 24.64 -19.23 -21.97
N PRO A 353 24.56 -19.90 -20.81
CA PRO A 353 25.09 -21.25 -20.70
C PRO A 353 24.37 -22.09 -21.76
N SER A 354 25.12 -22.93 -22.48
CA SER A 354 24.62 -23.84 -23.52
C SER A 354 23.65 -24.91 -23.00
N SER A 355 23.22 -24.79 -21.74
CA SER A 355 22.28 -25.63 -21.02
C SER A 355 21.37 -24.72 -20.17
N PRO A 356 20.06 -25.00 -20.10
CA PRO A 356 19.11 -24.16 -19.38
C PRO A 356 19.57 -23.97 -17.92
N PRO A 357 19.53 -22.74 -17.37
CA PRO A 357 20.02 -22.50 -16.03
C PRO A 357 19.08 -23.19 -15.04
N PHE A 358 19.52 -24.31 -14.47
CA PHE A 358 18.96 -24.76 -13.22
C PHE A 358 19.32 -23.72 -12.18
N ILE A 359 18.33 -22.94 -11.75
CA ILE A 359 18.50 -22.06 -10.61
C ILE A 359 18.70 -22.97 -9.41
N SER A 360 19.89 -22.88 -8.80
CA SER A 360 20.25 -23.75 -7.70
C SER A 360 19.28 -23.55 -6.53
N LEU A 361 19.01 -24.63 -5.80
CA LEU A 361 18.21 -24.56 -4.57
C LEU A 361 18.83 -23.60 -3.56
N ASP A 362 20.14 -23.38 -3.58
CA ASP A 362 20.82 -22.43 -2.70
C ASP A 362 20.61 -20.97 -3.13
N THR A 363 20.55 -20.68 -4.43
CA THR A 363 20.16 -19.36 -4.96
C THR A 363 18.69 -19.07 -4.67
N LEU A 364 17.80 -20.05 -4.81
CA LEU A 364 16.41 -19.92 -4.38
C LEU A 364 16.34 -19.74 -2.86
N ARG A 365 17.12 -20.50 -2.08
CA ARG A 365 17.15 -20.41 -0.62
C ARG A 365 17.77 -19.11 -0.11
N SER A 366 18.68 -18.45 -0.83
CA SER A 366 19.13 -17.10 -0.47
C SER A 366 18.08 -16.05 -0.81
N LEU A 367 17.44 -16.13 -1.99
CA LEU A 367 16.31 -15.28 -2.38
C LEU A 367 15.08 -15.44 -1.45
N PHE A 368 14.82 -16.66 -0.95
CA PHE A 368 13.74 -16.98 -0.01
C PHE A 368 14.18 -16.92 1.46
N GLY A 369 15.48 -16.92 1.76
CA GLY A 369 16.02 -16.61 3.09
C GLY A 369 15.67 -15.17 3.48
N SER A 370 15.66 -14.27 2.49
CA SER A 370 15.12 -12.92 2.55
C SER A 370 13.58 -12.84 2.59
N SER A 371 12.83 -13.95 2.70
CA SER A 371 11.36 -13.91 2.70
C SER A 371 10.76 -13.11 3.86
N TYR A 372 11.46 -13.04 5.01
CA TYR A 372 11.06 -12.16 6.11
C TYR A 372 11.19 -10.68 5.76
N ALA A 373 12.08 -10.30 4.83
CA ALA A 373 12.25 -8.90 4.39
C ALA A 373 10.97 -8.36 3.76
N PHE A 374 10.16 -9.24 3.17
CA PHE A 374 8.92 -8.91 2.48
C PHE A 374 7.66 -9.16 3.31
N ALA A 375 7.77 -9.63 4.55
CA ALA A 375 6.61 -9.89 5.39
C ALA A 375 5.70 -8.65 5.58
N PRO A 376 6.23 -7.43 5.84
CA PRO A 376 5.39 -6.24 5.98
C PRO A 376 4.67 -5.85 4.70
N CYS A 377 5.36 -5.84 3.55
CA CYS A 377 4.72 -5.47 2.28
C CYS A 377 3.69 -6.52 1.84
N LEU A 378 3.89 -7.80 2.15
CA LEU A 378 2.88 -8.85 1.93
C LEU A 378 1.65 -8.62 2.81
N ALA A 379 1.83 -8.35 4.11
CA ALA A 379 0.73 -8.10 5.04
C ALA A 379 -0.09 -6.86 4.63
N LEU A 380 0.57 -5.78 4.22
CA LEU A 380 -0.07 -4.58 3.70
C LEU A 380 -0.80 -4.84 2.38
N THR A 381 -0.22 -5.63 1.47
CA THR A 381 -0.88 -6.06 0.22
C THR A 381 -2.17 -6.81 0.53
N ILE A 382 -2.17 -7.75 1.49
CA ILE A 382 -3.38 -8.49 1.89
C ILE A 382 -4.45 -7.54 2.45
N LEU A 383 -4.07 -6.60 3.32
CA LEU A 383 -4.97 -5.57 3.84
C LEU A 383 -5.59 -4.76 2.69
N PHE A 384 -4.76 -4.27 1.77
CA PHE A 384 -5.21 -3.37 0.69
C PHE A 384 -6.05 -4.10 -0.35
N VAL A 385 -5.73 -5.33 -0.72
CA VAL A 385 -6.58 -6.17 -1.58
C VAL A 385 -7.97 -6.30 -0.96
N SER A 386 -8.02 -6.67 0.33
CA SER A 386 -9.28 -6.88 1.06
C SER A 386 -10.09 -5.58 1.20
N SER A 387 -9.40 -4.49 1.54
CA SER A 387 -10.01 -3.17 1.71
C SER A 387 -10.50 -2.56 0.39
N THR A 388 -9.78 -2.82 -0.70
CA THR A 388 -10.19 -2.43 -2.05
C THR A 388 -11.41 -3.21 -2.49
N ALA A 389 -11.42 -4.53 -2.29
CA ALA A 389 -12.59 -5.36 -2.60
C ALA A 389 -13.85 -4.89 -1.86
N TYR A 390 -13.72 -4.54 -0.58
CA TYR A 390 -14.82 -3.95 0.19
C TYR A 390 -15.27 -2.58 -0.36
N THR A 391 -14.31 -1.73 -0.74
CA THR A 391 -14.58 -0.43 -1.38
C THR A 391 -15.31 -0.59 -2.72
N GLU A 392 -14.91 -1.56 -3.54
CA GLU A 392 -15.58 -1.89 -4.80
C GLU A 392 -17.01 -2.37 -4.54
N ASP A 393 -17.24 -3.17 -3.50
CA ASP A 393 -18.58 -3.64 -3.16
C ASP A 393 -19.53 -2.50 -2.75
N ILE A 394 -19.03 -1.55 -1.93
CA ILE A 394 -19.76 -0.31 -1.61
C ILE A 394 -20.05 0.51 -2.88
N THR A 395 -19.10 0.57 -3.81
CA THR A 395 -19.27 1.32 -5.06
C THR A 395 -20.29 0.63 -5.98
N ARG A 396 -20.23 -0.70 -6.07
CA ARG A 396 -21.16 -1.54 -6.83
C ARG A 396 -22.58 -1.46 -6.30
N SER A 397 -22.78 -1.33 -4.98
CA SER A 397 -24.12 -1.14 -4.41
C SER A 397 -24.75 0.21 -4.80
N LYS A 398 -23.92 1.23 -5.07
CA LYS A 398 -24.36 2.56 -5.54
C LYS A 398 -24.55 2.64 -7.05
N TYR A 399 -23.68 1.97 -7.82
CA TYR A 399 -23.58 2.10 -9.28
C TYR A 399 -23.60 0.74 -9.97
N THR A 400 -24.61 -0.09 -9.69
CA THR A 400 -24.62 -1.53 -9.99
C THR A 400 -24.30 -1.90 -11.43
N VAL A 401 -25.02 -1.34 -12.41
CA VAL A 401 -24.83 -1.71 -13.82
C VAL A 401 -23.52 -1.13 -14.39
N ALA A 402 -23.29 0.16 -14.17
CA ALA A 402 -22.15 0.86 -14.75
C ALA A 402 -20.81 0.41 -14.16
N TYR A 403 -20.74 0.21 -12.85
CA TYR A 403 -19.51 -0.20 -12.18
C TYR A 403 -19.17 -1.67 -12.47
N GLU A 404 -20.17 -2.55 -12.58
CA GLU A 404 -19.94 -3.94 -12.99
C GLU A 404 -19.42 -4.02 -14.44
N ALA A 405 -19.93 -3.18 -15.35
CA ALA A 405 -19.39 -3.08 -16.70
C ALA A 405 -17.93 -2.60 -16.71
N TYR A 406 -17.56 -1.68 -15.81
CA TYR A 406 -16.19 -1.21 -15.65
C TYR A 406 -15.26 -2.30 -15.09
N ARG A 407 -15.69 -3.06 -14.07
CA ARG A 407 -14.94 -4.19 -13.48
C ARG A 407 -14.60 -5.29 -14.48
N LYS A 408 -15.48 -5.51 -15.47
CA LYS A 408 -15.25 -6.47 -16.56
C LYS A 408 -14.16 -6.05 -17.56
N ARG A 409 -13.84 -4.76 -17.65
CA ARG A 409 -12.94 -4.20 -18.68
C ARG A 409 -11.60 -3.74 -18.15
N VAL A 410 -11.56 -3.17 -16.94
CA VAL A 410 -10.35 -2.63 -16.32
C VAL A 410 -10.10 -3.40 -15.05
N SER A 411 -8.91 -3.92 -14.80
CA SER A 411 -8.58 -4.72 -13.61
C SER A 411 -8.33 -3.85 -12.36
N MET A 412 -8.46 -4.45 -11.18
CA MET A 412 -8.43 -3.75 -9.88
C MET A 412 -7.15 -2.93 -9.70
N PHE A 413 -6.00 -3.58 -9.87
CA PHE A 413 -4.69 -2.93 -9.76
C PHE A 413 -3.98 -2.76 -11.11
N GLY A 414 -4.40 -3.50 -12.14
CA GLY A 414 -4.04 -3.36 -13.54
C GLY A 414 -2.59 -3.13 -13.92
N ASN A 415 -2.37 -2.93 -15.22
CA ASN A 415 -1.05 -2.65 -15.78
C ASN A 415 -0.85 -1.13 -15.82
N VAL A 416 -0.82 -0.48 -14.65
CA VAL A 416 -0.31 0.90 -14.60
C VAL A 416 1.10 0.86 -15.19
N PRO A 417 1.49 1.76 -16.13
CA PRO A 417 2.65 1.56 -17.02
C PRO A 417 4.05 1.38 -16.39
N LEU A 418 4.18 1.20 -15.08
CA LEU A 418 5.46 1.08 -14.37
C LEU A 418 5.49 0.00 -13.27
N LEU A 419 4.53 -0.94 -13.23
CA LEU A 419 4.31 -1.80 -12.05
C LEU A 419 4.28 -3.30 -12.38
N GLY A 420 5.46 -3.89 -12.58
CA GLY A 420 5.59 -5.33 -12.77
C GLY A 420 6.57 -5.94 -11.78
N LEU A 421 6.10 -6.23 -10.56
CA LEU A 421 6.72 -7.33 -9.82
C LEU A 421 5.73 -8.30 -9.17
N ILE A 422 4.53 -7.92 -8.74
CA ILE A 422 3.63 -8.89 -8.06
C ILE A 422 2.12 -8.83 -8.40
N PRO A 423 1.46 -7.71 -8.73
CA PRO A 423 0.00 -7.72 -8.94
C PRO A 423 -0.48 -8.57 -10.15
N ALA A 424 0.40 -8.84 -11.12
CA ALA A 424 0.10 -9.67 -12.28
C ALA A 424 -0.09 -11.17 -11.95
N ILE A 425 0.46 -11.66 -10.84
CA ILE A 425 0.38 -13.09 -10.46
C ILE A 425 -0.98 -13.43 -9.85
N ILE A 426 -1.64 -12.48 -9.19
CA ILE A 426 -2.92 -12.73 -8.49
C ILE A 426 -4.12 -12.24 -9.32
N GLY A 427 -3.93 -11.29 -10.24
CA GLY A 427 -5.03 -10.62 -10.95
C GLY A 427 -5.22 -10.94 -12.43
N GLY A 428 -4.35 -11.75 -13.07
CA GLY A 428 -4.34 -11.83 -14.53
C GLY A 428 -3.78 -13.11 -15.13
N CYS A 429 -4.57 -14.19 -15.15
CA CYS A 429 -4.46 -15.19 -16.21
C CYS A 429 -4.91 -14.57 -17.55
N ALA A 430 -4.05 -13.78 -18.17
CA ALA A 430 -4.13 -13.40 -19.58
C ALA A 430 -2.76 -12.85 -20.04
N ILE A 431 -1.87 -13.75 -20.45
CA ILE A 431 -0.60 -13.38 -21.11
C ILE A 431 -0.74 -13.63 -22.62
N LYS A 432 -0.46 -12.60 -23.41
CA LYS A 432 0.24 -12.67 -24.71
C LYS A 432 1.09 -11.40 -24.79
N LEU A 433 2.42 -11.47 -24.83
CA LEU A 433 3.26 -11.55 -26.05
C LEU A 433 4.76 -11.67 -25.64
N PRO A 434 5.67 -11.94 -26.59
CA PRO A 434 6.89 -12.72 -26.38
C PRO A 434 8.11 -11.88 -26.00
N GLY A 435 9.06 -12.52 -25.34
CA GLY A 435 10.46 -12.06 -25.35
C GLY A 435 10.80 -10.95 -24.36
N THR A 436 10.60 -11.20 -23.06
CA THR A 436 11.50 -10.63 -22.04
C THR A 436 11.40 -11.50 -20.78
N VAL A 437 12.49 -12.16 -20.44
CA VAL A 437 12.60 -12.99 -19.23
C VAL A 437 12.55 -12.05 -18.03
N PHE A 438 11.42 -12.03 -17.33
CA PHE A 438 11.29 -11.36 -16.02
C PHE A 438 11.50 -12.39 -14.91
N LEU A 439 12.38 -12.05 -13.97
CA LEU A 439 12.82 -12.83 -12.81
C LEU A 439 11.77 -13.25 -11.75
N PRO A 440 10.47 -12.82 -11.73
CA PRO A 440 9.50 -13.31 -10.75
C PRO A 440 8.89 -14.69 -11.07
N ALA A 441 9.14 -15.27 -12.26
CA ALA A 441 8.56 -16.56 -12.68
C ALA A 441 9.02 -17.77 -11.83
N LEU A 442 10.03 -17.60 -10.99
CA LEU A 442 10.58 -18.66 -10.14
C LEU A 442 9.86 -18.87 -8.80
N ILE A 443 9.04 -17.91 -8.39
CA ILE A 443 8.32 -17.99 -7.11
C ILE A 443 7.04 -18.83 -7.24
N ALA A 444 6.46 -18.93 -8.43
CA ALA A 444 5.23 -19.70 -8.67
C ALA A 444 5.45 -21.22 -8.91
N LEU A 445 6.70 -21.69 -9.03
CA LEU A 445 7.02 -23.05 -9.47
C LEU A 445 7.14 -24.10 -8.34
N ARG A 446 6.51 -23.90 -7.18
CA ARG A 446 6.52 -24.95 -6.12
C ARG A 446 5.23 -25.16 -5.35
N MET A 447 4.08 -25.11 -6.01
CA MET A 447 2.87 -25.78 -5.52
C MET A 447 2.29 -26.68 -6.62
N GLY A 448 2.75 -27.94 -6.68
CA GLY A 448 2.13 -28.99 -7.51
C GLY A 448 3.15 -29.77 -8.36
N GLY A 449 3.28 -31.07 -8.08
CA GLY A 449 4.20 -31.98 -8.76
C GLY A 449 4.00 -32.08 -10.28
N GLY A 450 5.09 -32.43 -10.97
CA GLY A 450 5.27 -32.37 -12.43
C GLY A 450 4.35 -33.23 -13.31
N GLY A 451 3.27 -33.81 -12.79
CA GLY A 451 2.26 -34.53 -13.58
C GLY A 451 1.08 -33.68 -14.04
N MET A 452 0.92 -32.43 -13.54
CA MET A 452 -0.25 -31.59 -13.80
C MET A 452 -0.10 -30.62 -14.99
N ILE A 453 1.05 -30.61 -15.66
CA ILE A 453 1.32 -29.66 -16.76
C ILE A 453 0.63 -30.09 -18.06
N GLU A 454 0.49 -31.40 -18.30
CA GLU A 454 -0.08 -31.90 -19.55
C GLU A 454 -1.62 -31.88 -19.57
N ASN A 455 -2.27 -32.09 -18.41
CA ASN A 455 -3.73 -32.13 -18.29
C ASN A 455 -4.37 -30.74 -18.10
N VAL A 456 -3.69 -29.78 -17.46
CA VAL A 456 -4.18 -28.39 -17.36
C VAL A 456 -4.08 -27.69 -18.72
N GLY A 457 -3.06 -28.02 -19.54
CA GLY A 457 -2.94 -27.53 -20.91
C GLY A 457 -4.13 -27.91 -21.80
N ARG A 458 -4.64 -29.15 -21.70
CA ARG A 458 -5.84 -29.57 -22.45
C ARG A 458 -7.15 -29.03 -21.87
N GLY A 459 -7.33 -29.05 -20.55
CA GLY A 459 -8.56 -28.57 -19.91
C GLY A 459 -8.79 -27.05 -20.03
N VAL A 460 -7.72 -26.25 -20.09
CA VAL A 460 -7.79 -24.78 -20.24
C VAL A 460 -8.08 -24.37 -21.69
N LEU A 461 -7.66 -25.18 -22.68
CA LEU A 461 -7.96 -24.93 -24.09
C LEU A 461 -9.44 -25.19 -24.45
N GLU A 462 -10.13 -26.09 -23.74
CA GLU A 462 -11.54 -26.39 -23.99
C GLU A 462 -12.52 -25.48 -23.21
N ALA A 463 -12.15 -24.98 -22.03
CA ALA A 463 -13.06 -24.19 -21.18
C ALA A 463 -13.17 -22.70 -21.57
N VAL A 464 -12.14 -22.12 -22.20
CA VAL A 464 -12.08 -20.68 -22.49
C VAL A 464 -12.86 -20.29 -23.77
N ASN A 465 -13.02 -21.21 -24.71
CA ASN A 465 -13.79 -20.95 -25.93
C ASN A 465 -15.31 -21.15 -25.78
N ALA A 466 -15.79 -21.96 -24.83
CA ALA A 466 -17.22 -22.28 -24.77
C ALA A 466 -18.09 -21.19 -24.10
N LYS A 467 -17.59 -20.50 -23.05
CA LYS A 467 -18.40 -19.50 -22.31
C LYS A 467 -18.32 -18.08 -22.87
N ALA A 468 -17.18 -17.69 -23.44
CA ALA A 468 -17.04 -16.41 -24.13
C ALA A 468 -17.86 -16.37 -25.44
N LEU A 469 -17.92 -17.50 -26.16
CA LEU A 469 -18.72 -17.66 -27.37
C LEU A 469 -20.23 -17.71 -27.07
N TRP A 470 -20.64 -18.31 -25.94
CA TRP A 470 -22.05 -18.35 -25.52
C TRP A 470 -22.60 -16.97 -25.09
N PHE A 471 -21.76 -16.11 -24.49
CA PHE A 471 -22.14 -14.73 -24.16
C PHE A 471 -22.11 -13.80 -25.38
N TRP A 472 -21.16 -14.01 -26.30
CA TRP A 472 -21.08 -13.28 -27.58
C TRP A 472 -22.33 -13.52 -28.46
N LEU A 473 -22.96 -14.70 -28.33
CA LEU A 473 -24.15 -15.08 -29.10
C LEU A 473 -25.50 -14.71 -28.45
N THR A 474 -25.55 -14.21 -27.21
CA THR A 474 -26.84 -14.09 -26.45
C THR A 474 -27.26 -12.68 -26.03
N THR A 475 -26.42 -11.64 -26.17
CA THR A 475 -26.84 -10.27 -25.84
C THR A 475 -27.22 -9.48 -27.08
N LYS A 476 -28.51 -9.15 -27.23
CA LYS A 476 -29.01 -8.24 -28.29
C LYS A 476 -28.20 -6.94 -28.30
N GLU A 477 -27.71 -6.56 -29.48
CA GLU A 477 -26.88 -5.39 -29.83
C GLU A 477 -27.28 -4.08 -29.10
N THR A 478 -28.58 -3.91 -28.84
CA THR A 478 -29.17 -2.73 -28.19
C THR A 478 -28.76 -2.55 -26.73
N LYS A 479 -28.67 -3.63 -25.93
CA LYS A 479 -28.25 -3.53 -24.52
C LYS A 479 -26.75 -3.22 -24.39
N LYS A 480 -25.94 -3.65 -25.38
CA LYS A 480 -24.52 -3.32 -25.45
C LYS A 480 -24.31 -1.83 -25.68
N LYS A 481 -25.05 -1.23 -26.63
CA LYS A 481 -25.00 0.21 -26.91
C LYS A 481 -25.49 1.08 -25.75
N GLU A 482 -26.53 0.66 -25.03
CA GLU A 482 -26.99 1.40 -23.83
C GLU A 482 -25.96 1.39 -22.70
N VAL A 483 -25.31 0.24 -22.46
CA VAL A 483 -24.23 0.13 -21.46
C VAL A 483 -22.98 0.91 -21.91
N GLU A 484 -22.65 0.88 -23.20
CA GLU A 484 -21.54 1.67 -23.75
C GLU A 484 -21.79 3.17 -23.63
N LYS A 485 -23.01 3.63 -23.95
CA LYS A 485 -23.45 5.01 -23.76
C LYS A 485 -23.43 5.43 -22.28
N LEU A 486 -23.86 4.54 -21.38
CA LEU A 486 -23.82 4.78 -19.92
C LEU A 486 -22.41 4.86 -19.33
N VAL A 487 -21.43 4.15 -19.90
CA VAL A 487 -20.06 4.09 -19.36
C VAL A 487 -19.09 5.05 -20.06
N TRP A 488 -19.36 5.44 -21.30
CA TRP A 488 -18.41 6.24 -22.10
C TRP A 488 -19.02 7.51 -22.70
N GLY A 489 -20.33 7.72 -22.62
CA GLY A 489 -21.03 8.81 -23.33
C GLY A 489 -21.43 8.40 -24.74
N GLU A 490 -22.13 9.28 -25.46
CA GLU A 490 -22.44 9.07 -26.89
C GLU A 490 -21.13 9.16 -27.69
N SER A 491 -20.74 8.03 -28.30
CA SER A 491 -19.75 7.99 -29.38
C SER A 491 -20.44 8.18 -30.72
#